data_AF-A0AA93DKW6-F1
#
_entry.id   AF-A0AA93DKW6-F1
#
_cell.length_a   1.000
_cell.length_b   1.000
_cell.length_c   1.000
_cell.angle_alpha   90.00
_cell.angle_beta   90.00
_cell.angle_gamma   90.00
#
_symmetry.space_group_name_H-M   'P 1'
#
loop_
_entity.id
_entity.type
_entity.pdbx_description
1 polymer ?
#
loop_
_entity_poly.entity_id
_entity_poly.type
_entity_poly.pdbx_seq_one_letter_code
_entity_poly.pdbx_strand_id
1 'polypeptide(L)'
;MGTKRNPQFNVRIPPELKEKVVTLAERNKRSVNAEIVAALELVCRKAFGEIIEHDAGVEIVLNEHESKLLESSIETLKKVSETEKKLDELMAELKKLNSERGQ
;
A
#
# COMPACT_ATOMS: atom_id res chain seq x y z
N MET A 1 -28.64 -30.13 -5.03
CA MET A 1 -27.24 -29.64 -4.99
C MET A 1 -27.21 -28.31 -5.74
N GLY A 2 -27.45 -27.19 -5.05
CA GLY A 2 -27.52 -25.88 -5.69
C GLY A 2 -26.10 -25.40 -6.01
N THR A 3 -25.77 -25.26 -7.30
CA THR A 3 -24.53 -24.60 -7.70
C THR A 3 -24.62 -23.16 -7.19
N LYS A 4 -23.76 -22.82 -6.23
CA LYS A 4 -23.61 -21.46 -5.71
C LYS A 4 -23.02 -20.63 -6.86
N ARG A 5 -23.86 -20.24 -7.83
CA ARG A 5 -23.47 -19.35 -8.91
C ARG A 5 -23.04 -18.04 -8.26
N ASN A 6 -21.88 -17.52 -8.65
CA ASN A 6 -21.44 -16.21 -8.20
C ASN A 6 -22.56 -15.18 -8.41
N PRO A 7 -22.76 -14.24 -7.47
CA PRO A 7 -23.81 -13.24 -7.57
C PRO A 7 -23.67 -12.48 -8.89
N GLN A 8 -24.77 -12.38 -9.65
CA GLN A 8 -24.77 -11.66 -10.92
C GLN A 8 -24.93 -10.18 -10.65
N PHE A 9 -23.96 -9.39 -11.13
CA PHE A 9 -23.97 -7.94 -11.03
C PHE A 9 -24.26 -7.34 -12.41
N ASN A 10 -25.51 -6.92 -12.63
CA ASN A 10 -25.92 -6.31 -13.89
C ASN A 10 -25.62 -4.82 -13.89
N VAL A 11 -24.53 -4.41 -14.53
CA VAL A 11 -24.13 -2.99 -14.64
C VAL A 11 -24.73 -2.39 -15.91
N ARG A 12 -25.41 -1.24 -15.77
CA ARG A 12 -25.79 -0.40 -16.91
C ARG A 12 -24.64 0.57 -17.20
N ILE A 13 -23.95 0.35 -18.30
CA ILE A 13 -22.83 1.20 -18.75
C ILE A 13 -23.20 1.93 -20.04
N PRO A 14 -22.74 3.18 -20.24
CA PRO A 14 -22.91 3.88 -21.50
C PRO A 14 -22.15 3.17 -22.65
N PRO A 15 -22.63 3.30 -23.90
CA PRO A 15 -22.07 2.59 -25.04
C PRO A 15 -20.59 2.91 -25.27
N GLU A 16 -20.19 4.16 -25.07
CA GLU A 16 -18.79 4.60 -25.18
C GLU A 16 -17.85 3.88 -24.19
N LEU A 17 -18.34 3.58 -22.98
CA LEU A 17 -17.56 2.88 -21.98
C LEU A 17 -17.46 1.40 -22.30
N LYS A 18 -18.53 0.81 -22.84
CA LYS A 18 -18.53 -0.59 -23.28
C LYS A 18 -17.46 -0.84 -24.33
N GLU A 19 -17.36 0.01 -25.35
CA GLU A 19 -16.32 -0.12 -26.39
C GLU A 19 -14.92 -0.05 -25.80
N LYS A 20 -14.66 0.93 -24.93
CA LYS A 20 -13.35 1.07 -24.26
C LYS A 20 -12.98 -0.19 -23.47
N VAL A 21 -13.92 -0.76 -22.72
CA VAL A 21 -13.67 -1.99 -21.93
C VAL A 21 -13.45 -3.20 -22.84
N VAL A 22 -14.19 -3.32 -23.96
CA VAL A 22 -13.98 -4.40 -24.94
C VAL A 22 -12.58 -4.32 -25.55
N THR A 23 -12.16 -3.13 -26.00
CA THR A 23 -10.80 -2.93 -26.53
C THR A 23 -9.72 -3.23 -25.50
N LEU A 24 -9.93 -2.86 -24.23
CA LEU A 24 -9.01 -3.18 -23.13
C LEU A 24 -8.92 -4.69 -22.88
N ALA A 25 -10.06 -5.38 -22.89
CA ALA A 25 -10.13 -6.83 -22.71
C ALA A 25 -9.42 -7.58 -23.85
N GLU A 26 -9.62 -7.16 -25.11
CA GLU A 26 -8.93 -7.70 -26.28
C GLU A 26 -7.41 -7.52 -26.17
N ARG A 27 -6.96 -6.32 -25.78
CA ARG A 27 -5.54 -6.02 -25.57
C ARG A 27 -4.92 -6.89 -24.48
N ASN A 28 -5.65 -7.11 -23.40
CA ASN A 28 -5.22 -7.92 -22.26
C ASN A 28 -5.42 -9.44 -22.47
N LYS A 29 -5.96 -9.87 -23.62
CA LYS A 29 -6.33 -11.27 -23.92
C LYS A 29 -7.22 -11.88 -22.84
N ARG A 30 -8.10 -11.07 -22.26
CA ARG A 30 -9.06 -11.47 -21.22
C ARG A 30 -10.49 -11.34 -21.75
N SER A 31 -11.42 -12.07 -21.14
CA SER A 31 -12.83 -11.82 -21.43
C SER A 31 -13.22 -10.45 -20.87
N VAL A 32 -14.20 -9.80 -21.50
CA VAL A 32 -14.74 -8.51 -21.04
C VAL A 32 -15.15 -8.59 -19.57
N ASN A 33 -15.77 -9.70 -19.16
CA ASN A 33 -16.14 -9.93 -17.77
C ASN A 33 -14.92 -10.04 -16.85
N ALA A 34 -13.89 -10.78 -17.25
CA ALA A 34 -12.65 -10.90 -16.47
C ALA A 34 -11.92 -9.55 -16.35
N GLU A 35 -11.96 -8.71 -17.37
CA GLU A 35 -11.37 -7.37 -17.33
C GLU A 35 -12.15 -6.44 -16.37
N ILE A 36 -13.48 -6.47 -16.43
CA ILE A 36 -14.33 -5.70 -15.50
C ILE A 36 -14.09 -6.13 -14.06
N VAL A 37 -14.03 -7.44 -13.81
CA VAL A 37 -13.76 -7.98 -12.46
C VAL A 37 -12.38 -7.53 -12.00
N ALA A 38 -11.34 -7.68 -12.83
CA ALA A 38 -9.98 -7.26 -12.48
C ALA A 38 -9.88 -5.74 -12.20
N ALA A 39 -10.61 -4.92 -12.96
CA ALA A 39 -10.66 -3.48 -12.72
C ALA A 39 -11.36 -3.15 -11.40
N LEU A 40 -12.46 -3.84 -11.07
CA LEU A 40 -13.17 -3.68 -9.80
C LEU A 40 -12.31 -4.16 -8.63
N GLU A 41 -11.65 -5.31 -8.76
CA GLU A 41 -10.71 -5.82 -7.75
C GLU A 41 -9.59 -4.82 -7.48
N LEU A 42 -8.99 -4.24 -8.53
CA LEU A 42 -7.95 -3.22 -8.38
C LEU A 42 -8.46 -1.97 -7.66
N VAL A 43 -9.68 -1.50 -7.99
CA VAL A 43 -10.28 -0.33 -7.35
C VAL A 43 -10.61 -0.63 -5.89
N CYS A 44 -11.20 -1.79 -5.59
CA CYS A 44 -11.46 -2.21 -4.21
C CYS A 44 -10.17 -2.32 -3.41
N ARG A 45 -9.14 -2.94 -3.98
CA ARG A 45 -7.82 -3.07 -3.36
C ARG A 45 -7.21 -1.72 -3.01
N LYS A 46 -7.30 -0.75 -3.94
CA LYS A 46 -6.83 0.62 -3.71
C LYS A 46 -7.69 1.41 -2.72
N ALA A 47 -9.01 1.17 -2.71
CA ALA A 47 -9.94 1.93 -1.89
C ALA A 47 -9.95 1.46 -0.43
N PHE A 48 -9.88 0.15 -0.20
CA PHE A 48 -10.00 -0.44 1.14
C PHE A 48 -8.65 -0.78 1.77
N GLY A 49 -7.58 -0.86 0.98
CA GLY A 49 -6.33 -1.46 1.41
C GLY A 49 -6.51 -2.98 1.54
N GLU A 50 -5.64 -3.77 0.91
CA GLU A 50 -5.74 -5.23 0.94
C GLU A 50 -4.40 -5.83 1.30
N ILE A 51 -4.42 -6.81 2.19
CA ILE A 51 -3.26 -7.63 2.53
C ILE A 51 -3.40 -8.91 1.69
N ILE A 52 -2.52 -9.07 0.71
CA ILE A 52 -2.47 -10.28 -0.12
C ILE A 52 -1.35 -11.15 0.41
N GLU A 53 -1.70 -12.31 0.97
CA GLU A 53 -0.72 -13.33 1.33
C GLU A 53 -0.39 -14.19 0.10
N HIS A 54 0.87 -14.16 -0.32
CA HIS A 54 1.41 -15.04 -1.34
C HIS A 54 2.40 -16.03 -0.70
N ASP A 55 2.64 -17.18 -1.35
CA ASP A 55 3.63 -18.17 -0.89
C ASP A 55 5.04 -17.58 -0.73
N ALA A 56 5.34 -16.44 -1.36
CA ALA A 56 6.61 -15.74 -1.31
C ALA A 56 6.65 -14.55 -0.32
N GLY A 57 5.55 -14.24 0.36
CA GLY A 57 5.47 -13.13 1.32
C GLY A 57 4.11 -12.42 1.33
N VAL A 58 4.01 -11.39 2.15
CA VAL A 58 2.80 -10.59 2.33
C VAL A 58 2.93 -9.29 1.52
N GLU A 59 2.07 -9.10 0.53
CA GLU A 59 1.95 -7.85 -0.23
C GLU A 59 0.84 -6.99 0.39
N ILE A 60 1.23 -5.91 1.07
CA ILE A 60 0.29 -4.95 1.65
C ILE A 60 0.06 -3.85 0.63
N VAL A 61 -1.15 -3.78 0.06
CA VAL A 61 -1.55 -2.67 -0.79
C VAL A 61 -2.27 -1.65 0.07
N LEU A 62 -1.61 -0.51 0.28
CA LEU A 62 -2.13 0.59 1.09
C LEU A 62 -3.04 1.49 0.24
N ASN A 63 -4.10 2.00 0.85
CA ASN A 63 -4.89 3.06 0.24
C ASN A 63 -4.12 4.41 0.27
N GLU A 64 -4.60 5.42 -0.47
CA GLU A 64 -3.91 6.73 -0.54
C GLU A 64 -3.72 7.40 0.82
N HIS A 65 -4.66 7.19 1.75
CA HIS A 65 -4.60 7.77 3.09
C HIS A 65 -3.58 7.05 3.97
N GLU A 66 -3.58 5.72 3.94
CA GLU A 66 -2.62 4.86 4.62
C GLU A 66 -1.21 5.10 4.11
N SER A 67 -1.04 5.26 2.80
CA SER A 67 0.25 5.59 2.19
C SER A 67 0.79 6.93 2.72
N LYS A 68 -0.04 7.97 2.81
CA LYS A 68 0.34 9.26 3.41
C LYS A 68 0.65 9.16 4.90
N LEU A 69 -0.13 8.39 5.66
CA LEU A 69 0.14 8.16 7.08
C LEU A 69 1.47 7.41 7.30
N LEU A 70 1.77 6.43 6.43
CA LEU A 70 3.02 5.68 6.49
C LEU A 70 4.21 6.59 6.16
N GLU A 71 4.11 7.42 5.13
CA GLU A 71 5.14 8.42 4.80
C GLU A 71 5.39 9.37 5.97
N SER A 72 4.33 9.90 6.59
CA SER A 72 4.46 10.76 7.77
C SER A 72 5.12 10.03 8.95
N SER A 73 4.81 8.75 9.14
CA SER A 73 5.39 7.93 10.22
C SER A 73 6.86 7.62 9.97
N ILE A 74 7.24 7.38 8.71
CA ILE A 74 8.64 7.21 8.32
C ILE A 74 9.42 8.51 8.54
N GLU A 75 8.82 9.66 8.24
CA GLU A 75 9.45 10.95 8.47
C GLU A 75 9.70 11.23 9.96
N THR A 76 8.71 10.96 10.82
CA THR A 76 8.88 11.13 12.27
C THR A 76 9.94 10.17 12.83
N LEU A 77 9.95 8.91 12.38
CA LEU A 77 10.97 7.94 12.79
C LEU A 77 12.39 8.34 12.38
N LYS A 78 12.56 8.90 11.17
CA LYS A 78 13.86 9.45 10.75
C LYS A 78 14.33 10.57 11.68
N LYS A 79 13.44 11.50 12.02
CA LYS A 79 13.76 12.59 12.96
C LYS A 79 14.14 12.05 14.33
N VAL A 80 13.39 11.06 14.84
CA VAL A 80 13.70 10.39 16.13
C VAL A 80 15.10 9.78 16.09
N SER A 81 15.43 9.01 15.04
CA SER A 81 16.75 8.39 14.88
C SER A 81 17.89 9.41 14.80
N GLU A 82 17.66 10.56 14.15
CA GLU A 82 18.64 11.65 14.15
C GLU A 82 18.84 12.26 15.53
N THR A 83 17.78 12.45 16.32
CA THR A 83 17.90 12.91 17.71
C THR A 83 18.62 11.90 18.60
N GLU A 84 18.39 10.59 18.41
CA GLU A 84 19.09 9.55 19.18
C GLU A 84 20.60 9.62 18.92
N LYS A 85 21.04 9.79 17.66
CA LYS A 85 22.47 9.97 17.35
C LYS A 85 23.07 11.19 18.03
N LYS A 86 22.37 12.32 18.02
CA LYS A 86 22.82 13.54 18.71
C LYS A 86 22.91 13.34 20.22
N LEU A 87 22.00 12.58 20.80
CA LEU A 87 22.03 12.25 22.23
C LEU A 87 23.25 11.39 22.58
N ASP A 88 23.57 10.40 21.74
CA ASP A 88 24.76 9.57 21.92
C ASP A 88 26.06 10.39 21.83
N GLU A 89 26.14 11.34 20.89
CA GLU A 89 27.27 12.26 20.76
C GLU A 89 27.45 13.13 22.02
N LEU A 90 26.37 13.74 22.51
CA LEU A 90 26.39 14.55 23.73
C LEU A 90 26.76 13.73 24.97
N MET A 91 26.26 12.49 25.06
CA MET A 91 26.61 11.56 26.14
C MET A 91 28.11 11.19 26.11
N ALA A 92 28.68 10.99 24.92
CA ALA A 92 30.11 10.74 24.77
C ALA A 92 30.95 11.96 25.17
N GLU A 93 30.50 13.16 24.83
CA GLU A 93 31.16 14.42 25.17
C GLU A 93 31.12 14.72 26.67
N LEU A 94 29.97 14.52 27.31
CA LEU A 94 29.82 14.62 28.77
C LEU A 94 30.71 13.62 29.50
N LYS A 95 30.85 12.39 28.99
CA LYS A 95 31.74 11.38 29.58
C LYS A 95 33.20 11.81 29.53
N LYS A 96 33.66 12.44 28.45
CA LYS A 96 35.01 13.01 28.34
C LYS A 96 35.24 14.14 29.35
N LEU A 97 34.33 15.11 29.39
CA LEU A 97 34.42 16.24 30.33
C LEU A 97 34.43 15.80 31.79
N ASN A 98 33.66 14.77 32.15
CA ASN A 98 33.64 14.25 33.52
C ASN A 98 34.91 13.47 33.87
N SER A 99 35.57 12.84 32.88
CA SER A 99 36.90 12.22 33.09
C SER A 99 38.02 13.25 33.23
N GLU A 100 37.90 14.41 32.60
CA GLU A 100 38.87 15.52 32.68
C GLU A 100 38.73 16.35 33.96
N ARG A 101 37.52 16.47 34.51
CA ARG A 101 37.26 17.16 35.80
C ARG A 101 37.58 16.31 37.04
N GLY A 102 37.89 15.03 36.86
CA GLY A 102 38.21 14.08 37.94
C GLY A 102 39.71 13.90 38.22
N GLN A 103 40.59 14.66 37.56
CA GLN A 103 42.03 14.76 37.85
C GLN A 103 42.31 16.09 38.57
#